data_AF-A0A6M3KSZ8-F1
#
_entry.id   AF-A0A6M3KSZ8-F1
#
_cell.length_a   1.000
_cell.length_b   1.000
_cell.length_c   1.000
_cell.angle_alpha   90.00
_cell.angle_beta   90.00
_cell.angle_gamma   90.00
#
_symmetry.space_group_name_H-M   'P 1'
#
loop_
_entity.id
_entity.type
_entity.pdbx_description
1 polymer ?
#
loop_
_entity_poly.entity_id
_entity_poly.type
_entity_poly.pdbx_seq_one_letter_code
_entity_poly.pdbx_strand_id
1 'polypeptide(L)'
;MFLFVLGAIVGFFTAMVVLSSILITGVTFDMAVWTNIIIAIGTAVAAFIHYDSVKKQRKDRIWEINKNVLLELLDLVSQAIDETKFSIEKEYAHEVSHQPNTKVWGRLKSQTNLALNVYGPLMSKELVGHIENSKKLDEQIHDEVFFADLDHLEAYERSLENKQALQLQLKKFVSEMSGVHT
;
A
#
# COMPACT_ATOMS: atom_id res chain seq x y z
N MET A 1 4.88 -27.63 3.86
CA MET A 1 5.27 -29.06 3.91
C MET A 1 4.29 -29.95 3.15
N PHE A 2 2.98 -29.82 3.33
CA PHE A 2 1.98 -30.66 2.63
C PHE A 2 2.10 -30.61 1.08
N LEU A 3 2.20 -29.42 0.49
CA LEU A 3 2.36 -29.24 -0.96
C LEU A 3 3.64 -29.89 -1.51
N PHE A 4 4.73 -29.88 -0.72
CA PHE A 4 5.99 -30.50 -1.10
C PHE A 4 5.88 -32.03 -1.13
N VAL A 5 5.24 -32.61 -0.10
CA VAL A 5 5.00 -34.06 -0.02
C VAL A 5 4.05 -34.52 -1.14
N LEU A 6 2.99 -33.76 -1.42
CA LEU A 6 2.06 -34.04 -2.51
C LEU A 6 2.79 -34.02 -3.88
N GLY A 7 3.63 -33.01 -4.10
CA GLY A 7 4.46 -32.91 -5.31
C GLY A 7 5.43 -34.08 -5.46
N ALA A 8 6.04 -34.54 -4.38
CA ALA A 8 6.95 -35.69 -4.40
C ALA A 8 6.24 -37.00 -4.77
N ILE A 9 5.03 -37.23 -4.23
CA ILE A 9 4.23 -38.43 -4.52
C ILE A 9 3.80 -38.45 -6.00
N VAL A 10 3.27 -37.32 -6.49
CA VAL A 10 2.86 -37.20 -7.90
C VAL A 10 4.05 -37.34 -8.84
N GLY A 11 5.19 -36.72 -8.51
CA GLY A 11 6.42 -36.83 -9.29
C GLY A 11 6.94 -38.26 -9.38
N PHE A 12 6.95 -38.99 -8.26
CA PHE A 12 7.39 -40.39 -8.23
C PHE A 12 6.49 -41.31 -9.06
N PHE A 13 5.16 -41.14 -8.95
CA PHE A 13 4.20 -41.93 -9.71
C PHE A 13 4.32 -41.68 -11.22
N THR A 14 4.48 -40.41 -11.60
CA THR A 14 4.67 -40.01 -13.01
C THR A 14 5.97 -40.57 -13.58
N ALA A 15 7.07 -40.50 -12.81
CA ALA A 15 8.36 -41.06 -13.20
C ALA A 15 8.28 -42.57 -13.42
N MET A 16 7.54 -43.29 -12.57
CA MET A 16 7.36 -44.74 -12.69
C MET A 16 6.58 -45.10 -13.96
N VAL A 17 5.46 -44.42 -14.23
CA VAL A 17 4.62 -44.64 -15.43
C VAL A 17 5.39 -44.36 -16.72
N VAL A 18 6.17 -43.28 -16.74
CA VAL A 18 7.04 -42.93 -17.86
C VAL A 18 8.09 -44.03 -18.05
N LEU A 19 8.84 -44.40 -17.02
CA LEU A 19 9.88 -45.43 -17.10
C LEU A 19 9.36 -46.79 -17.57
N SER A 20 8.20 -47.22 -17.07
CA SER A 20 7.53 -48.46 -17.51
C SER A 20 7.10 -48.38 -18.98
N SER A 21 6.57 -47.25 -19.44
CA SER A 21 6.17 -47.07 -20.84
C SER A 21 7.35 -47.13 -21.80
N ILE A 22 8.52 -46.62 -21.37
CA ILE A 22 9.77 -46.64 -22.14
C ILE A 22 10.29 -48.06 -22.33
N LEU A 23 10.33 -48.83 -21.23
CA LEU A 23 10.77 -50.22 -21.23
C LEU A 23 9.91 -51.12 -22.15
N ILE A 24 8.60 -50.83 -22.24
CA ILE A 24 7.65 -51.63 -23.05
C ILE A 24 7.71 -51.25 -24.54
N THR A 25 7.92 -49.98 -24.87
CA THR A 25 7.83 -49.50 -26.27
C THR A 25 9.15 -49.59 -27.04
N GLY A 26 10.28 -49.91 -26.39
CA GLY A 26 11.58 -50.06 -27.06
C GLY A 26 12.12 -48.76 -27.66
N VAL A 27 11.58 -47.61 -27.25
CA VAL A 27 11.96 -46.29 -27.75
C VAL A 27 13.40 -46.01 -27.30
N THR A 28 14.27 -45.67 -28.26
CA THR A 28 15.62 -45.21 -27.98
C THR A 28 15.54 -43.79 -27.45
N PHE A 29 15.82 -43.63 -26.15
CA PHE A 29 15.88 -42.32 -25.52
C PHE A 29 17.13 -41.62 -25.99
N ASP A 30 16.98 -40.62 -26.87
CA ASP A 30 18.05 -39.68 -27.10
C ASP A 30 18.24 -38.87 -25.82
N MET A 31 19.25 -39.28 -25.04
CA MET A 31 19.62 -38.63 -23.80
C MET A 31 19.89 -37.14 -24.01
N ALA A 32 20.36 -36.72 -25.19
CA ALA A 32 20.57 -35.31 -25.50
C ALA A 32 19.25 -34.53 -25.55
N VAL A 33 18.19 -35.10 -26.15
CA VAL A 33 16.87 -34.46 -26.22
C VAL A 33 16.27 -34.30 -24.82
N TRP A 34 16.33 -35.33 -23.99
CA TRP A 34 15.79 -35.28 -22.63
C TRP A 34 16.56 -34.33 -21.71
N THR A 35 17.89 -34.34 -21.78
CA THR A 35 18.72 -33.39 -21.04
C THR A 35 18.39 -31.95 -21.44
N ASN A 36 18.24 -31.67 -22.75
CA ASN A 36 17.87 -30.34 -23.22
C ASN A 36 16.48 -29.89 -22.73
N ILE A 37 15.49 -30.79 -22.70
CA ILE A 37 14.15 -30.49 -22.15
C ILE A 37 14.22 -30.15 -20.66
N ILE A 38 14.95 -30.94 -19.87
CA ILE A 38 15.09 -30.72 -18.42
C ILE A 38 15.79 -29.38 -18.15
N ILE A 39 16.87 -29.08 -18.89
CA ILE A 39 17.59 -27.81 -18.79
C ILE A 39 16.65 -26.64 -19.14
N ALA A 40 15.85 -26.76 -20.20
CA ALA A 40 14.91 -25.72 -20.61
C ALA A 40 13.85 -25.46 -19.54
N ILE A 41 13.27 -26.50 -18.95
CA ILE A 41 12.30 -26.38 -17.85
C ILE A 41 12.94 -25.72 -16.62
N GLY A 42 14.14 -26.17 -16.23
CA GLY A 42 14.88 -25.60 -15.11
C GLY A 42 15.15 -24.11 -15.31
N THR A 43 15.53 -23.72 -16.52
CA THR A 43 15.79 -22.32 -16.88
C THR A 43 14.51 -21.48 -16.87
N ALA A 44 13.39 -22.02 -17.36
CA ALA A 44 12.10 -21.35 -17.34
C ALA A 44 11.59 -21.10 -15.91
N VAL A 45 11.70 -22.10 -15.03
CA VAL A 45 11.34 -21.97 -13.61
C VAL A 45 12.25 -20.97 -12.90
N ALA A 46 13.57 -21.04 -13.14
CA ALA A 46 14.52 -20.08 -12.59
C ALA A 46 14.21 -18.64 -13.04
N ALA A 47 13.89 -18.44 -14.32
CA ALA A 47 13.50 -17.14 -14.86
C ALA A 47 12.20 -16.64 -14.23
N PHE A 48 11.22 -17.52 -14.01
CA PHE A 48 9.96 -17.18 -13.35
C PHE A 48 10.19 -16.72 -11.90
N ILE A 49 10.95 -17.48 -11.11
CA ILE A 49 11.29 -17.14 -9.72
C ILE A 49 12.08 -15.82 -9.68
N HIS A 50 13.04 -15.64 -10.58
CA HIS A 50 13.84 -14.42 -10.66
C HIS A 50 12.95 -13.21 -10.97
N TYR A 51 12.04 -13.34 -11.93
CA TYR A 51 11.09 -12.29 -12.28
C TYR A 51 10.20 -11.89 -11.10
N ASP A 52 9.62 -12.88 -10.40
CA ASP A 52 8.79 -12.62 -9.22
C ASP A 52 9.59 -11.95 -8.08
N SER A 53 10.80 -12.44 -7.83
CA SER A 53 11.72 -11.86 -6.85
C SER A 53 12.06 -10.39 -7.17
N VAL A 54 12.40 -10.09 -8.42
CA VAL A 54 12.70 -8.72 -8.86
C VAL A 54 11.48 -7.82 -8.73
N LYS A 55 10.29 -8.32 -9.06
CA LYS A 55 9.04 -7.56 -8.92
C LYS A 55 8.77 -7.21 -7.44
N LYS A 56 8.94 -8.17 -6.53
CA LYS A 56 8.80 -7.95 -5.09
C LYS A 56 9.82 -6.94 -4.55
N GLN A 57 11.09 -7.11 -4.91
CA GLN A 57 12.16 -6.18 -4.50
C GLN A 57 11.90 -4.74 -4.96
N ARG A 58 11.33 -4.54 -6.16
CA ARG A 58 10.95 -3.20 -6.63
C ARG A 58 9.87 -2.59 -5.74
N LYS A 59 8.84 -3.36 -5.38
CA LYS A 59 7.77 -2.91 -4.49
C LYS A 59 8.31 -2.56 -3.09
N ASP A 60 9.14 -3.44 -2.53
CA ASP A 60 9.76 -3.23 -1.21
C ASP A 60 10.65 -1.99 -1.21
N ARG A 61 11.41 -1.74 -2.30
CA ARG A 61 12.22 -0.53 -2.43
C ARG A 61 11.37 0.74 -2.48
N ILE A 62 10.28 0.75 -3.24
CA ILE A 62 9.36 1.90 -3.31
C ILE A 62 8.74 2.15 -1.92
N TRP A 63 8.34 1.08 -1.23
CA TRP A 63 7.86 1.17 0.14
C TRP A 63 8.89 1.80 1.06
N GLU A 64 10.12 1.27 1.12
CA GLU A 64 11.16 1.78 2.03
C GLU A 64 11.50 3.26 1.78
N ILE A 65 11.47 3.72 0.52
CA ILE A 65 11.71 5.13 0.19
C ILE A 65 10.57 6.03 0.72
N ASN A 66 9.32 5.62 0.53
CA ASN A 66 8.15 6.45 0.84
C ASN A 66 7.64 6.29 2.29
N LYS A 67 8.04 5.21 2.97
CA LYS A 67 7.50 4.77 4.27
C LYS A 67 7.48 5.88 5.30
N ASN A 68 8.60 6.56 5.53
CA ASN A 68 8.70 7.56 6.59
C ASN A 68 7.71 8.71 6.36
N VAL A 69 7.62 9.19 5.12
CA VAL A 69 6.73 10.30 4.76
C VAL A 69 5.27 9.91 4.89
N LEU A 70 4.90 8.71 4.43
CA LEU A 70 3.53 8.21 4.48
C LEU A 70 3.07 7.91 5.90
N LEU A 71 3.93 7.32 6.73
CA LEU A 71 3.61 7.03 8.13
C LEU A 71 3.52 8.32 8.95
N GLU A 72 4.41 9.28 8.73
CA GLU A 72 4.32 10.59 9.38
C GLU A 72 3.09 11.37 8.91
N LEU A 73 2.74 11.32 7.62
CA LEU A 73 1.50 11.93 7.13
C LEU A 73 0.27 11.26 7.76
N LEU A 74 0.26 9.94 7.85
CA LEU A 74 -0.84 9.19 8.48
C LEU A 74 -1.01 9.55 9.97
N ASP A 75 0.10 9.67 10.70
CA ASP A 75 0.11 10.09 12.10
C ASP A 75 -0.40 11.54 12.26
N LEU A 76 0.09 12.47 11.44
CA LEU A 76 -0.36 13.87 11.46
C LEU A 76 -1.84 14.02 11.08
N VAL A 77 -2.34 13.22 10.13
CA VAL A 77 -3.77 13.17 9.80
C VAL A 77 -4.57 12.64 10.99
N SER A 78 -4.08 11.63 11.70
CA SER A 78 -4.75 11.13 12.91
C SER A 78 -4.82 12.20 14.01
N GLN A 79 -3.71 12.88 14.29
CA GLN A 79 -3.68 13.98 15.25
C GLN A 79 -4.63 15.10 14.84
N ALA A 80 -4.66 15.45 13.55
CA ALA A 80 -5.57 16.47 13.03
C ALA A 80 -7.04 16.09 13.18
N ILE A 81 -7.40 14.81 13.03
CA ILE A 81 -8.75 14.31 13.30
C ILE A 81 -9.11 14.52 14.77
N ASP A 82 -8.21 14.17 15.69
CA ASP A 82 -8.45 14.30 17.13
C ASP A 82 -8.60 15.77 17.54
N GLU A 83 -7.76 16.66 17.00
CA GLU A 83 -7.87 18.11 17.23
C GLU A 83 -9.15 18.72 16.63
N THR A 84 -9.61 18.20 15.48
CA THR A 84 -10.88 18.65 14.88
C THR A 84 -12.07 18.23 15.73
N LYS A 85 -12.10 16.97 16.20
CA LYS A 85 -13.13 16.49 17.12
C LYS A 85 -13.16 17.29 18.42
N PHE A 86 -11.98 17.57 18.98
CA PHE A 86 -11.86 18.42 20.15
C PHE A 86 -12.45 19.83 19.91
N SER A 87 -12.21 20.41 18.73
CA SER A 87 -12.75 21.73 18.37
C SER A 87 -14.28 21.72 18.26
N ILE A 88 -14.86 20.65 17.71
CA ILE A 88 -16.30 20.42 17.67
C ILE A 88 -16.86 20.24 19.09
N GLU A 89 -16.23 19.42 19.93
CA GLU A 89 -16.67 19.19 21.31
C GLU A 89 -16.65 20.49 22.13
N LYS A 90 -15.67 21.37 21.89
CA LYS A 90 -15.57 22.68 22.56
C LYS A 90 -16.70 23.65 22.16
N GLU A 91 -17.20 23.59 20.93
CA GLU A 91 -18.40 24.34 20.52
C GLU A 91 -19.62 23.91 21.35
N TYR A 92 -19.71 22.62 21.69
CA TYR A 92 -20.84 22.06 22.45
C TYR A 92 -20.67 22.07 23.98
N ALA A 93 -19.44 22.03 24.50
CA ALA A 93 -19.15 21.90 25.93
C ALA A 93 -18.32 23.08 26.47
N HIS A 94 -18.82 23.75 27.52
CA HIS A 94 -18.19 24.94 28.12
C HIS A 94 -16.92 24.66 28.93
N GLU A 95 -16.64 23.40 29.30
CA GLU A 95 -15.43 23.02 30.02
C GLU A 95 -14.76 21.81 29.34
N VAL A 96 -13.63 22.05 28.67
CA VAL A 96 -12.81 20.99 28.10
C VAL A 96 -11.41 21.09 28.70
N SER A 97 -10.93 20.01 29.33
CA SER A 97 -9.65 19.99 30.07
C SER A 97 -8.41 19.82 29.19
N HIS A 98 -8.60 19.66 27.87
CA HIS A 98 -7.54 19.43 26.91
C HIS A 98 -7.05 20.75 26.27
N GLN A 99 -5.74 20.90 26.11
CA GLN A 99 -5.15 22.05 25.44
C GLN A 99 -4.95 21.75 23.96
N PRO A 100 -5.48 22.56 23.04
CA PRO A 100 -5.38 22.29 21.60
C PRO A 100 -3.93 22.34 21.13
N ASN A 101 -3.52 21.34 20.35
CA ASN A 101 -2.20 21.31 19.72
C ASN A 101 -2.23 22.03 18.38
N THR A 102 -2.12 23.35 18.42
CA THR A 102 -2.14 24.22 17.23
C THR A 102 -1.00 23.95 16.23
N LYS A 103 0.07 23.25 16.63
CA LYS A 103 1.21 22.93 15.75
C LYS A 103 0.89 21.83 14.74
N VAL A 104 -0.15 21.02 14.98
CA VAL A 104 -0.54 19.91 14.11
C VAL A 104 -0.84 20.41 12.69
N TRP A 105 -1.55 21.54 12.56
CA TRP A 105 -1.95 22.10 11.27
C TRP A 105 -0.77 22.52 10.39
N GLY A 106 0.20 23.23 10.98
CA GLY A 106 1.40 23.66 10.26
C GLY A 106 2.24 22.46 9.81
N ARG A 107 2.39 21.45 10.68
CA ARG A 107 3.12 20.21 10.36
C ARG A 107 2.40 19.40 9.29
N LEU A 108 1.08 19.24 9.38
CA LEU A 108 0.28 18.53 8.38
C LEU A 108 0.39 19.19 7.01
N LYS A 109 0.29 20.52 6.93
CA LYS A 109 0.46 21.27 5.67
C LYS A 109 1.86 21.07 5.08
N SER A 110 2.89 21.17 5.92
CA SER A 110 4.29 20.93 5.51
C SER A 110 4.48 19.51 4.97
N GLN A 111 3.98 18.51 5.69
CA GLN A 111 4.14 17.12 5.33
C GLN A 111 3.36 16.76 4.06
N THR A 112 2.15 17.31 3.91
CA THR A 112 1.34 17.16 2.69
C THR A 112 2.08 17.72 1.48
N ASN A 113 2.67 18.92 1.61
CA ASN A 113 3.47 19.50 0.53
C ASN A 113 4.73 18.70 0.23
N LEU A 114 5.41 18.17 1.25
CA LEU A 114 6.57 17.29 1.08
C LEU A 114 6.18 16.02 0.32
N ALA A 115 5.07 15.39 0.73
CA ALA A 115 4.52 14.20 0.10
C ALA A 115 4.20 14.45 -1.37
N LEU A 116 3.53 15.55 -1.71
CA LEU A 116 3.15 15.87 -3.09
C LEU A 116 4.34 16.29 -3.96
N ASN A 117 5.17 17.23 -3.49
CA ASN A 117 6.16 17.89 -4.33
C ASN A 117 7.46 17.10 -4.47
N VAL A 118 7.86 16.36 -3.42
CA VAL A 118 9.14 15.62 -3.42
C VAL A 118 8.91 14.15 -3.69
N TYR A 119 7.94 13.55 -3.01
CA TYR A 119 7.70 12.12 -3.09
C TYR A 119 6.59 11.73 -4.09
N GLY A 120 5.80 12.69 -4.57
CA GLY A 120 4.69 12.45 -5.51
C GLY A 120 5.10 11.64 -6.75
N PRO A 121 6.24 11.91 -7.39
CA PRO A 121 6.73 11.11 -8.53
C PRO A 121 7.02 9.64 -8.20
N LEU A 122 7.19 9.30 -6.92
CA LEU A 122 7.53 7.96 -6.43
C LEU A 122 6.32 7.22 -5.85
N MET A 123 5.15 7.85 -5.82
CA MET A 123 3.89 7.27 -5.33
C MET A 123 2.96 6.85 -6.47
N SER A 124 1.92 6.08 -6.14
CA SER A 124 0.87 5.78 -7.12
C SER A 124 0.08 7.06 -7.46
N LYS A 125 -0.34 7.20 -8.71
CA LYS A 125 -1.18 8.33 -9.15
C LYS A 125 -2.48 8.44 -8.35
N GLU A 126 -3.03 7.30 -7.94
CA GLU A 126 -4.22 7.22 -7.09
C GLU A 126 -3.97 7.89 -5.73
N LEU A 127 -2.89 7.52 -5.05
CA LEU A 127 -2.55 8.10 -3.74
C LEU A 127 -2.28 9.61 -3.84
N VAL A 128 -1.51 10.03 -4.85
CA VAL A 128 -1.24 11.46 -5.09
C VAL A 128 -2.55 12.20 -5.33
N GLY A 129 -3.46 11.65 -6.14
CA GLY A 129 -4.77 12.24 -6.39
C GLY A 129 -5.61 12.40 -5.12
N HIS A 130 -5.60 11.42 -4.21
CA HIS A 130 -6.29 11.53 -2.93
C HIS A 130 -5.69 12.62 -2.02
N ILE A 131 -4.36 12.73 -1.95
CA ILE A 131 -3.69 13.76 -1.15
C ILE A 131 -3.96 15.16 -1.75
N GLU A 132 -3.88 15.32 -3.07
CA GLU A 132 -4.19 16.59 -3.75
C GLU A 132 -5.64 17.02 -3.56
N ASN A 133 -6.59 16.11 -3.71
CA ASN A 133 -8.00 16.42 -3.51
C ASN A 133 -8.28 16.82 -2.06
N SER A 134 -7.69 16.11 -1.10
CA SER A 134 -7.84 16.46 0.31
C SER A 134 -7.27 17.84 0.63
N LYS A 135 -6.09 18.17 0.06
CA LYS A 135 -5.50 19.51 0.17
C LYS A 135 -6.41 20.59 -0.42
N LYS A 136 -6.95 20.37 -1.63
CA LYS A 136 -7.86 21.32 -2.29
C LYS A 136 -9.14 21.55 -1.48
N LEU A 137 -9.71 20.49 -0.91
CA LEU A 137 -10.89 20.60 -0.04
C LEU A 137 -10.59 21.41 1.22
N ASP A 138 -9.43 21.20 1.85
CA ASP A 138 -9.01 22.00 3.01
C ASP A 138 -8.79 23.48 2.65
N GLU A 139 -8.23 23.77 1.46
CA GLU A 139 -8.10 25.14 0.93
C GLU A 139 -9.47 25.78 0.63
N GLN A 140 -10.40 25.02 0.05
CA GLN A 140 -11.77 25.48 -0.19
C GLN A 140 -12.52 25.78 1.10
N ILE A 141 -12.45 24.90 2.10
CA ILE A 141 -13.08 25.13 3.42
C ILE A 141 -12.51 26.40 4.06
N HIS A 142 -11.19 26.60 3.97
CA HIS A 142 -10.56 27.83 4.44
C HIS A 142 -11.16 29.06 3.74
N ASP A 143 -11.18 29.06 2.41
CA ASP A 143 -11.71 30.20 1.64
C ASP A 143 -13.19 30.46 1.94
N GLU A 144 -14.01 29.41 2.09
CA GLU A 144 -15.43 29.54 2.42
C GLU A 144 -15.66 30.13 3.82
N VAL A 145 -14.82 29.80 4.81
CA VAL A 145 -14.87 30.43 6.15
C VAL A 145 -14.50 31.91 6.09
N PHE A 146 -13.51 32.30 5.27
CA PHE A 146 -13.02 33.68 5.24
C PHE A 146 -13.80 34.60 4.31
N PHE A 147 -14.38 34.07 3.23
CA PHE A 147 -14.98 34.87 2.14
C PHE A 147 -16.45 34.58 1.89
N ALA A 148 -17.00 33.48 2.41
CA ALA A 148 -18.39 33.08 2.20
C ALA A 148 -19.21 32.94 3.49
N ASP A 149 -18.65 33.39 4.64
CA ASP A 149 -19.25 33.29 5.97
C ASP A 149 -19.72 31.85 6.31
N LEU A 150 -18.95 30.83 5.88
CA LEU A 150 -19.21 29.45 6.29
C LEU A 150 -19.10 29.33 7.81
N ASP A 151 -20.11 28.72 8.42
CA ASP A 151 -20.15 28.51 9.85
C ASP A 151 -18.97 27.66 10.32
N HIS A 152 -18.37 28.03 11.46
CA HIS A 152 -17.17 27.37 11.96
C HIS A 152 -17.39 25.90 12.31
N LEU A 153 -18.57 25.56 12.83
CA LEU A 153 -18.91 24.17 13.15
C LEU A 153 -19.05 23.35 11.86
N GLU A 154 -19.77 23.89 10.86
CA GLU A 154 -19.89 23.26 9.54
C GLU A 154 -18.51 23.06 8.87
N ALA A 155 -17.62 24.05 8.99
CA ALA A 155 -16.25 23.95 8.51
C ALA A 155 -15.45 22.83 9.23
N TYR A 156 -15.61 22.68 10.55
CA TYR A 156 -14.96 21.60 11.29
C TYR A 156 -15.50 20.22 10.90
N GLU A 157 -16.81 20.07 10.71
CA GLU A 157 -17.42 18.81 10.28
C GLU A 157 -16.93 18.40 8.89
N ARG A 158 -16.94 19.32 7.91
CA ARG A 158 -16.40 19.06 6.55
C ARG A 158 -14.91 18.74 6.57
N SER A 159 -14.15 19.45 7.40
CA SER A 159 -12.71 19.21 7.60
C SER A 159 -12.45 17.81 8.21
N LEU A 160 -13.28 17.39 9.16
CA LEU A 160 -13.20 16.08 9.79
C LEU A 160 -13.47 14.95 8.79
N GLU A 161 -14.53 15.07 7.99
CA GLU A 161 -14.87 14.10 6.94
C GLU A 161 -13.73 13.97 5.92
N ASN A 162 -13.20 15.10 5.44
CA ASN A 162 -12.07 15.12 4.50
C ASN A 162 -10.85 14.36 5.07
N LYS A 163 -10.50 14.63 6.34
CA LYS A 163 -9.34 14.00 6.99
C LYS A 163 -9.56 12.52 7.25
N GLN A 164 -10.75 12.10 7.64
CA GLN A 164 -11.11 10.69 7.78
C GLN A 164 -11.02 9.95 6.46
N ALA A 165 -11.51 10.55 5.37
CA ALA A 165 -11.39 9.98 4.03
C ALA A 165 -9.93 9.82 3.61
N LEU A 166 -9.09 10.84 3.82
CA LEU A 166 -7.65 10.76 3.55
C LEU A 166 -6.98 9.69 4.41
N GLN A 167 -7.30 9.61 5.71
CA GLN A 167 -6.75 8.61 6.63
C GLN A 167 -7.06 7.19 6.15
N LEU A 168 -8.28 6.94 5.68
CA LEU A 168 -8.70 5.64 5.18
C LEU A 168 -7.87 5.24 3.94
N GLN A 169 -7.69 6.17 3.00
CA GLN A 169 -6.90 5.90 1.79
C GLN A 169 -5.42 5.64 2.12
N LEU A 170 -4.84 6.43 3.05
CA LEU A 170 -3.48 6.21 3.53
C LEU A 170 -3.32 4.86 4.22
N LYS A 171 -4.25 4.47 5.09
CA LYS A 171 -4.25 3.14 5.76
C LYS A 171 -4.33 2.01 4.75
N LYS A 172 -5.20 2.12 3.74
CA LYS A 172 -5.33 1.13 2.67
C LYS A 172 -4.02 0.99 1.91
N PHE A 173 -3.41 2.09 1.49
CA PHE A 173 -2.14 2.07 0.77
C PHE A 173 -1.00 1.48 1.61
N VAL A 174 -0.92 1.84 2.90
CA VAL A 174 0.07 1.29 3.83
C VAL A 174 -0.13 -0.22 4.04
N SER A 175 -1.36 -0.70 4.19
CA SER A 175 -1.67 -2.13 4.30
C SER A 175 -1.27 -2.90 3.04
N GLU A 176 -1.62 -2.38 1.86
CA GLU A 176 -1.27 -2.99 0.57
C GLU A 176 0.25 -3.05 0.35
N MET A 177 0.98 -1.99 0.72
CA MET A 177 2.44 -1.93 0.53
C MET A 177 3.21 -2.74 1.57
N SER A 178 2.74 -2.79 2.81
CA SER A 178 3.34 -3.59 3.89
C SER A 178 3.09 -5.10 3.75
N GLY A 179 2.17 -5.51 2.87
CA GLY A 179 1.83 -6.92 2.68
C GLY A 179 1.05 -7.52 3.85
N VAL A 180 0.57 -6.68 4.77
CA VAL A 180 -0.38 -7.07 5.82
C VAL A 180 -1.77 -7.08 5.18
N HIS A 181 -2.12 -8.20 4.56
CA HIS A 181 -3.49 -8.49 4.17
C HIS A 181 -4.28 -8.77 5.46
N THR A 182 -5.18 -7.86 5.82
CA THR A 182 -6.20 -8.08 6.86
C THR A 182 -7.49 -8.53 6.20
#